data_AF-A0A0G1XNS4-F1
#
_entry.id   AF-A0A0G1XNS4-F1
#
_cell.length_a   1.000
_cell.length_b   1.000
_cell.length_c   1.000
_cell.angle_alpha   90.00
_cell.angle_beta   90.00
_cell.angle_gamma   90.00
#
_symmetry.space_group_name_H-M   'P 1'
#
loop_
_entity.id
_entity.type
_entity.pdbx_description
1 polymer ?
#
loop_
_entity_poly.entity_id
_entity_poly.type
_entity_poly.pdbx_seq_one_letter_code
_entity_poly.pdbx_strand_id
1 'polypeptide(L)' 'MSGTVAAVTHINIIQAIIAHILGLDPNSIKNYPIQPTGVTLIESRSPARIVYLNDFSHLKALKSDLTVHAL' A
#
# COMPACT_ATOMS: atom_id res chain seq x y z
N MET A 1 -17.68 -11.69 -6.62
CA MET A 1 -17.86 -10.25 -6.94
C MET A 1 -16.61 -9.76 -7.65
N SER A 2 -16.73 -9.17 -8.83
CA SER A 2 -15.65 -8.39 -9.45
C SER A 2 -15.87 -6.92 -9.12
N GLY A 3 -14.89 -6.27 -8.50
CA GLY A 3 -14.98 -4.85 -8.16
C GLY A 3 -13.67 -4.33 -7.59
N THR A 4 -13.56 -3.02 -7.51
CA THR A 4 -12.43 -2.32 -6.87
C THR A 4 -12.81 -1.98 -5.45
N VAL A 5 -11.94 -2.31 -4.49
CA VAL A 5 -12.10 -1.97 -3.07
C VAL A 5 -10.93 -1.09 -2.65
N ALA A 6 -11.21 -0.01 -1.94
CA ALA A 6 -10.21 0.83 -1.31
C ALA A 6 -10.26 0.64 0.21
N ALA A 7 -9.10 0.48 0.83
CA ALA A 7 -8.94 0.42 2.28
C ALA A 7 -7.92 1.46 2.71
N VAL A 8 -8.30 2.34 3.63
CA VAL A 8 -7.41 3.33 4.26
C VAL A 8 -7.09 2.83 5.67
N THR A 9 -5.83 2.51 5.92
CA THR A 9 -5.41 1.87 7.16
C THR A 9 -3.92 2.12 7.43
N HIS A 10 -3.37 1.44 8.43
CA HIS A 10 -2.01 1.63 8.94
C HIS A 10 -1.00 0.68 8.29
N ILE A 11 0.28 1.05 8.37
CA ILE A 11 1.42 0.36 7.73
C ILE A 11 1.41 -1.15 8.00
N ASN A 12 1.28 -1.56 9.26
CA ASN A 12 1.28 -2.96 9.68
C ASN A 12 0.09 -3.75 9.12
N ILE A 13 -1.09 -3.13 9.00
CA ILE A 13 -2.28 -3.76 8.42
C ILE A 13 -2.12 -3.91 6.91
N ILE A 14 -1.59 -2.90 6.22
CA ILE A 14 -1.29 -2.97 4.78
C ILE A 14 -0.32 -4.11 4.49
N GLN A 15 0.75 -4.23 5.28
CA GLN A 15 1.73 -5.31 5.16
C GLN A 15 1.11 -6.69 5.39
N ALA A 16 0.23 -6.84 6.39
CA ALA A 16 -0.49 -8.09 6.62
C ALA A 16 -1.42 -8.46 5.45
N ILE A 17 -2.11 -7.48 4.86
CA ILE A 17 -2.95 -7.67 3.67
C ILE A 17 -2.10 -8.16 2.48
N ILE A 18 -0.95 -7.52 2.23
CA ILE A 18 -0.03 -7.92 1.15
C ILE A 18 0.42 -9.37 1.36
N ALA A 19 0.89 -9.71 2.57
CA ALA A 19 1.36 -11.07 2.87
C ALA A 19 0.26 -12.12 2.68
N HIS A 20 -0.96 -11.82 3.15
CA HIS A 20 -2.09 -12.72 2.98
C HIS A 20 -2.47 -12.93 1.51
N ILE A 21 -2.60 -11.85 0.73
CA ILE A 21 -3.03 -11.94 -0.68
C ILE A 21 -1.99 -12.65 -1.54
N LEU A 22 -0.70 -12.42 -1.28
CA LEU A 22 0.40 -13.00 -2.05
C LEU A 22 0.87 -14.36 -1.52
N GLY A 23 0.32 -14.86 -0.42
CA GLY A 23 0.73 -16.13 0.19
C GLY A 23 2.18 -16.11 0.70
N LEU A 24 2.62 -14.98 1.27
CA LEU A 24 3.99 -14.78 1.73
C LEU A 24 4.20 -15.23 3.18
N ASP A 25 5.43 -15.57 3.52
CA ASP A 25 5.84 -15.78 4.91
C ASP A 25 5.71 -14.46 5.72
N PRO A 26 5.14 -14.47 6.93
CA PRO A 26 4.99 -13.26 7.74
C PRO A 26 6.30 -12.50 8.00
N ASN A 27 7.46 -13.16 8.04
CA ASN A 27 8.74 -12.49 8.25
C ASN A 27 9.23 -11.71 7.02
N SER A 28 8.60 -11.92 5.86
CA SER A 28 8.91 -11.22 4.62
C SER A 28 8.23 -9.84 4.51
N ILE A 29 7.30 -9.49 5.41
CA ILE A 29 6.58 -8.20 5.39
C ILE A 29 7.52 -6.98 5.41
N LYS A 30 8.70 -7.12 6.03
CA LYS A 30 9.75 -6.09 6.06
C LYS A 30 10.29 -5.72 4.68
N ASN A 31 10.11 -6.59 3.68
CA ASN A 31 10.51 -6.33 2.30
C ASN A 31 9.51 -5.41 1.56
N TYR A 32 8.39 -5.06 2.21
CA TYR A 32 7.35 -4.18 1.67
C TYR A 32 7.29 -2.90 2.51
N PRO A 33 8.24 -1.96 2.32
CA PRO A 33 8.21 -0.68 3.01
C PRO A 33 7.00 0.14 2.54
N ILE A 34 6.21 0.61 3.49
CA ILE A 34 5.05 1.49 3.27
C ILE A 34 5.29 2.79 4.04
N GLN A 35 5.01 3.94 3.43
CA GLN A 35 5.04 5.24 4.12
C GLN A 35 3.62 5.84 4.18
N PRO A 36 3.36 6.79 5.10
CA PRO A 36 2.06 7.45 5.18
C PRO A 36 1.62 7.99 3.84
N THR A 37 0.32 7.86 3.53
CA THR A 37 -0.30 8.29 2.26
C THR A 37 0.18 7.58 0.99
N GLY A 38 1.02 6.55 1.11
CA GLY A 38 1.43 5.72 -0.03
C GLY A 38 0.29 4.83 -0.51
N VAL A 39 0.07 4.80 -1.83
CA VAL A 39 -0.96 3.95 -2.45
C VAL A 39 -0.36 2.64 -2.90
N THR A 40 -0.94 1.52 -2.45
CA THR A 40 -0.57 0.18 -2.93
C THR A 40 -1.75 -0.41 -3.69
N LEU A 41 -1.51 -0.84 -4.94
CA LEU A 41 -2.50 -1.52 -5.78
C LEU A 41 -2.13 -2.98 -5.93
N ILE A 42 -3.07 -3.85 -5.58
CA ILE A 42 -2.92 -5.31 -5.66
C ILE A 42 -4.03 -5.84 -6.55
N GLU A 43 -3.66 -6.61 -7.57
CA GLU A 43 -4.59 -7.45 -8.31
C GLU A 43 -4.67 -8.81 -7.62
N SER A 44 -5.84 -9.15 -7.08
CA SER A 44 -6.06 -10.39 -6.32
C SER A 44 -6.50 -11.59 -7.18
N ARG A 45 -6.64 -11.42 -8.51
CA ARG A 45 -6.94 -12.54 -9.41
C ARG A 45 -5.72 -13.44 -9.51
N SER A 46 -5.91 -14.76 -9.48
CA SER A 46 -4.81 -15.72 -9.55
C SER A 46 -4.06 -15.62 -10.90
N PRO A 47 -2.73 -15.44 -10.91
CA PRO A 47 -1.87 -15.24 -9.74
C PRO A 47 -1.94 -13.80 -9.20
N ALA A 48 -2.13 -13.66 -7.89
CA ALA A 48 -2.18 -12.35 -7.27
C ALA A 48 -0.82 -11.64 -7.42
N ARG A 49 -0.86 -10.32 -7.65
CA ARG A 49 0.35 -9.52 -7.87
C ARG A 49 0.19 -8.08 -7.39
N ILE A 50 1.30 -7.48 -7.00
CA ILE A 50 1.38 -6.03 -6.77
C ILE A 50 1.55 -5.33 -8.12
N VAL A 51 0.68 -4.36 -8.40
CA VAL A 51 0.77 -3.48 -9.58
C VAL A 51 1.59 -2.24 -9.24
N TYR A 52 1.30 -1.61 -8.09
CA TYR A 52 2.06 -0.51 -7.53
C TYR A 52 2.28 -0.75 -6.04
N LEU A 53 3.51 -0.60 -5.57
CA LEU A 53 3.84 -0.66 -4.15
C LEU A 53 4.18 0.76 -3.69
N ASN A 54 3.46 1.24 -2.67
CA ASN A 54 3.82 2.46 -1.96
C ASN A 54 4.03 3.67 -2.92
N ASP A 55 3.08 3.92 -3.82
CA ASP A 55 3.15 5.00 -4.80
C ASP A 55 2.75 6.36 -4.20
N PHE A 56 3.56 7.37 -4.51
CA PHE A 56 3.36 8.77 -4.09
C PHE A 56 3.33 9.72 -5.29
N SER A 57 3.13 9.20 -6.50
CA SER A 57 3.12 10.03 -7.71
C SER A 57 2.09 11.16 -7.62
N HIS A 58 0.95 10.90 -6.98
CA HIS A 58 -0.11 11.86 -6.69
C HIS A 58 0.33 13.01 -5.76
N LEU A 59 1.33 12.79 -4.89
CA LEU A 59 1.88 13.81 -3.99
C LEU A 59 2.94 14.70 -4.65
N LYS A 60 3.44 14.35 -5.84
CA LYS A 60 4.44 15.19 -6.53
C LYS A 60 3.92 16.59 -6.86
N ALA A 61 2.60 16.74 -6.97
CA ALA A 61 1.92 18.03 -7.10
C ALA A 61 1.70 18.75 -5.75
N LEU A 62 1.83 18.05 -4.62
CA LEU A 62 1.61 18.54 -3.25
C LEU A 62 2.92 18.93 -2.54
N LYS A 63 3.98 19.29 -3.30
CA LYS A 63 5.24 19.81 -2.74
C LYS A 63 5.08 21.01 -1.77
N SER A 64 3.89 21.58 -1.64
CA SER A 64 3.50 22.43 -0.52
C SER A 64 3.15 21.57 0.71
N ASP A 65 4.19 21.02 1.33
CA ASP A 65 4.36 21.05 2.78
C ASP A 65 3.30 20.32 3.66
N LEU A 66 3.17 19.00 3.49
CA LEU A 66 2.51 18.17 4.51
C LEU A 66 3.28 18.17 5.85
N THR A 67 4.56 18.54 5.85
CA THR A 67 5.36 18.79 7.06
C THR A 67 4.92 20.02 7.85
N VAL A 68 4.31 21.02 7.20
CA VAL A 68 3.77 22.22 7.88
C VAL A 68 2.34 22.01 8.40
N HIS A 69 1.61 21.02 7.90
CA HIS A 69 0.20 20.79 8.24
C HIS A 69 -0.06 19.56 9.11
N ALA A 70 0.98 18.81 9.49
CA ALA A 70 0.90 17.80 10.53
C ALA A 70 1.17 18.44 11.91
N LEU A 71 0.16 19.15 12.44
CA LEU A 71 0.05 19.53 13.86
C LEU A 71 -1.11 18.77 14.49
#